data_AF-A0A7S0BI19-F1
#
_entry.id   AF-A0A7S0BI19-F1
#
_cell.length_a   1.000
_cell.length_b   1.000
_cell.length_c   1.000
_cell.angle_alpha   90.00
_cell.angle_beta   90.00
_cell.angle_gamma   90.00
#
_symmetry.space_group_name_H-M   'P 1'
#
loop_
_entity.id
_entity.type
_entity.pdbx_description
1 polymer ?
#
loop_
_entity_poly.entity_id
_entity_poly.type
_entity_poly.pdbx_seq_one_letter_code
_entity_poly.pdbx_strand_id
1 'polypeptide(L)'
;NSEEYDSRKETGFNGIKNLGATCYLNSLLQVLFTLGDFRKSVFAMELPAENDYDRIPFALQKVFYELQNGATPVKTKRLTKSFGWDSSDAFTQQDLHELNRLLCSHLEEAMKKQNAKNKISELFEGKLVNFIQCVNIDYTSTRDEA
;
A
#
# COMPACT_ATOMS: atom_id res chain seq x y z
N ASN A 1 -22.51 7.63 -28.98
CA ASN A 1 -21.38 6.66 -28.96
C ASN A 1 -20.12 7.38 -28.54
N SER A 2 -19.92 7.55 -27.23
CA SER A 2 -18.60 7.88 -26.70
C SER A 2 -17.75 6.62 -26.85
N GLU A 3 -16.67 6.67 -27.62
CA GLU A 3 -15.65 5.63 -27.58
C GLU A 3 -15.24 5.42 -26.12
N GLU A 4 -15.34 4.18 -25.64
CA GLU A 4 -14.95 3.82 -24.28
C GLU A 4 -13.44 4.04 -24.18
N TYR A 5 -13.02 5.04 -23.39
CA TYR A 5 -11.62 5.44 -23.28
C TYR A 5 -10.76 4.27 -22.77
N ASP A 6 -9.81 3.81 -23.59
CA ASP A 6 -8.81 2.80 -23.22
C ASP A 6 -7.55 3.49 -22.68
N SER A 7 -7.49 3.63 -21.35
CA SER A 7 -6.34 4.23 -20.66
C SER A 7 -5.00 3.57 -21.02
N ARG A 8 -5.00 2.24 -21.23
CA ARG A 8 -3.76 1.50 -21.49
C ARG A 8 -3.23 1.84 -22.87
N LYS A 9 -4.11 1.91 -23.86
CA LYS A 9 -3.76 2.30 -25.23
C LYS A 9 -3.21 3.73 -25.30
N GLU A 10 -3.85 4.66 -24.60
CA GLU A 10 -3.50 6.09 -24.70
C GLU A 10 -2.30 6.50 -23.83
N THR A 11 -2.09 5.85 -22.68
CA THR A 11 -1.06 6.27 -21.71
C THR A 11 0.00 5.21 -21.41
N GLY A 12 -0.22 3.96 -21.82
CA GLY A 12 0.58 2.82 -21.39
C GLY A 12 0.27 2.32 -19.97
N PHE A 13 -0.62 3.00 -19.23
CA PHE A 13 -0.99 2.66 -17.85
C PHE A 13 -2.46 2.30 -17.70
N ASN A 14 -2.74 1.41 -16.74
CA ASN A 14 -4.08 0.95 -16.44
C ASN A 14 -4.61 1.59 -15.13
N GLY A 15 -5.91 1.86 -15.09
CA GLY A 15 -6.58 2.48 -13.95
C GLY A 15 -7.03 1.46 -12.89
N ILE A 16 -7.53 1.97 -11.77
CA ILE A 16 -8.19 1.18 -10.72
C ILE A 16 -9.65 1.59 -10.63
N LYS A 17 -10.56 0.62 -10.60
CA LYS A 17 -12.00 0.90 -10.43
C LYS A 17 -12.25 1.44 -9.03
N ASN A 18 -12.91 2.58 -8.96
CA ASN A 18 -13.40 3.10 -7.69
C ASN A 18 -14.61 2.28 -7.23
N LEU A 19 -14.54 1.71 -6.02
CA LEU A 19 -15.62 0.90 -5.44
C LEU A 19 -16.67 1.74 -4.70
N GLY A 20 -16.45 3.05 -4.57
CA GLY A 20 -17.31 3.98 -3.84
C GLY A 20 -16.52 5.23 -3.43
N ALA A 21 -16.26 5.38 -2.13
CA ALA A 21 -15.41 6.43 -1.57
C ALA A 21 -13.91 6.01 -1.49
N THR A 22 -13.49 4.97 -2.21
CA THR A 22 -12.15 4.35 -2.10
C THR A 22 -11.03 5.07 -2.88
N CYS A 23 -11.19 6.35 -3.25
CA CYS A 23 -10.21 7.06 -4.06
C CYS A 23 -8.84 7.20 -3.37
N TYR A 24 -8.82 7.34 -2.04
CA TYR A 24 -7.60 7.38 -1.24
C TYR A 24 -6.78 6.08 -1.37
N LEU A 25 -7.44 4.92 -1.34
CA LEU A 25 -6.81 3.62 -1.54
C LEU A 25 -6.27 3.51 -2.97
N ASN A 26 -7.05 3.92 -3.97
CA ASN A 26 -6.64 3.84 -5.37
C ASN A 26 -5.40 4.71 -5.64
N SER A 27 -5.38 5.94 -5.11
CA SER A 27 -4.21 6.83 -5.21
C SER A 27 -2.99 6.25 -4.52
N LEU A 28 -3.14 5.70 -3.31
CA LEU A 28 -2.05 5.05 -2.58
C LEU A 28 -1.48 3.87 -3.37
N LEU A 29 -2.33 3.01 -3.93
CA LEU A 29 -1.91 1.85 -4.72
C LEU A 29 -1.14 2.24 -5.98
N GLN A 30 -1.57 3.29 -6.68
CA GLN A 30 -0.84 3.79 -7.86
C GLN A 30 0.54 4.32 -7.48
N VAL A 31 0.63 5.11 -6.40
CA VAL A 31 1.92 5.61 -5.89
C VAL A 31 2.84 4.45 -5.55
N LEU A 32 2.39 3.50 -4.72
CA LEU A 32 3.20 2.34 -4.34
C LEU A 32 3.59 1.46 -5.54
N PHE A 33 2.71 1.30 -6.53
CA PHE A 33 3.02 0.54 -7.74
C PHE A 33 4.12 1.18 -8.59
N THR A 34 4.19 2.52 -8.62
CA THR A 34 5.24 3.24 -9.35
C THR A 34 6.61 3.15 -8.68
N LEU A 35 6.66 2.86 -7.38
CA LEU A 35 7.90 2.61 -6.65
C LEU A 35 8.47 1.24 -7.05
N GLY A 36 9.39 1.25 -8.02
CA GLY A 36 9.92 0.04 -8.64
C GLY A 36 10.49 -0.99 -7.65
N ASP A 37 11.21 -0.53 -6.62
CA ASP A 37 11.81 -1.44 -5.63
C ASP A 37 10.80 -1.98 -4.62
N PHE A 38 9.78 -1.19 -4.27
CA PHE A 38 8.64 -1.67 -3.50
C PHE A 38 7.89 -2.76 -4.28
N ARG A 39 7.57 -2.49 -5.55
CA ARG A 39 6.88 -3.44 -6.42
C ARG A 39 7.66 -4.76 -6.58
N LYS A 40 8.98 -4.69 -6.79
CA LYS A 40 9.84 -5.89 -6.84
C LYS A 40 9.79 -6.66 -5.52
N SER A 41 9.87 -5.95 -4.39
CA SER A 41 9.82 -6.56 -3.06
C SER A 41 8.50 -7.28 -2.81
N VAL A 42 7.37 -6.69 -3.23
CA VAL A 42 6.05 -7.33 -3.15
C VAL A 42 5.98 -8.58 -4.03
N PHE A 43 6.50 -8.55 -5.26
CA PHE A 43 6.52 -9.74 -6.13
C PHE A 43 7.47 -10.85 -5.66
N ALA A 44 8.52 -10.51 -4.91
CA ALA A 44 9.46 -11.48 -4.36
C ALA A 44 8.90 -12.25 -3.14
N MET A 45 7.77 -11.81 -2.58
CA MET A 45 7.14 -12.50 -1.45
C MET A 45 6.59 -13.87 -1.88
N GLU A 46 6.81 -14.88 -1.05
CA GLU A 46 6.30 -16.23 -1.28
C GLU A 46 4.77 -16.23 -1.29
N LEU A 47 4.21 -17.02 -2.22
CA LEU A 47 2.77 -17.21 -2.31
C LEU A 47 2.29 -18.01 -1.07
N PRO A 48 1.10 -17.71 -0.55
CA PRO A 48 0.51 -18.49 0.53
C PRO A 48 0.33 -19.95 0.12
N ALA A 49 0.41 -20.87 1.10
CA ALA A 49 -0.07 -22.23 0.92
C ALA A 49 -1.56 -22.25 0.56
N GLU A 50 -2.00 -23.30 -0.14
CA GLU A 50 -3.37 -23.41 -0.65
C GLU A 50 -4.42 -23.05 0.43
N ASN A 51 -5.36 -22.16 0.06
CA ASN A 51 -6.47 -21.60 0.84
C ASN A 51 -6.24 -20.29 1.62
N ASP A 52 -5.04 -19.73 1.69
CA ASP A 52 -4.78 -18.46 2.41
C ASP A 52 -4.69 -17.23 1.48
N TYR A 53 -5.67 -17.19 0.57
CA TYR A 53 -5.75 -16.32 -0.58
C TYR A 53 -6.24 -14.90 -0.26
N ASP A 54 -6.88 -14.71 0.89
CA ASP A 54 -7.46 -13.43 1.30
C ASP A 54 -6.48 -12.59 2.14
N ARG A 55 -5.18 -12.92 2.12
CA ARG A 55 -4.15 -12.11 2.79
C ARG A 55 -3.71 -10.91 1.97
N ILE A 56 -3.45 -9.81 2.68
CA ILE A 56 -3.03 -8.52 2.12
C ILE A 56 -1.86 -8.65 1.13
N PRO A 57 -0.74 -9.34 1.43
CA PRO A 57 0.36 -9.51 0.48
C PRO A 57 -0.08 -10.09 -0.87
N PHE A 58 -0.86 -11.17 -0.85
CA PHE A 58 -1.31 -11.84 -2.07
C PHE A 58 -2.32 -10.98 -2.83
N ALA A 59 -3.26 -10.35 -2.12
CA ALA A 59 -4.22 -9.44 -2.74
C ALA A 59 -3.51 -8.25 -3.41
N LEU A 60 -2.47 -7.72 -2.79
CA LEU A 60 -1.64 -6.65 -3.34
C LEU A 60 -0.83 -7.10 -4.56
N GLN A 61 -0.17 -8.27 -4.48
CA GLN A 61 0.51 -8.89 -5.63
C GLN A 61 -0.41 -9.01 -6.83
N LYS A 62 -1.66 -9.47 -6.61
CA LYS A 62 -2.67 -9.58 -7.67
C LYS A 62 -3.02 -8.22 -8.27
N VAL A 63 -3.25 -7.20 -7.44
CA VAL A 63 -3.52 -5.83 -7.90
C VAL A 63 -2.35 -5.31 -8.75
N PHE A 64 -1.11 -5.47 -8.30
CA PHE A 64 0.08 -5.03 -9.03
C PHE A 64 0.27 -5.80 -10.34
N TYR A 65 -0.01 -7.11 -10.36
CA TYR A 65 0.00 -7.91 -11.57
C TYR A 65 -1.05 -7.43 -12.59
N GLU A 66 -2.27 -7.15 -12.15
CA GLU A 66 -3.35 -6.65 -13.03
C GLU A 66 -3.07 -5.21 -13.51
N LEU A 67 -2.43 -4.36 -12.70
CA LEU A 67 -1.97 -3.03 -13.13
C LEU A 67 -0.89 -3.12 -14.19
N GLN A 68 0.04 -4.07 -14.05
CA GLN A 68 1.15 -4.25 -14.97
C GLN A 68 0.72 -4.87 -16.30
N ASN A 69 -0.16 -5.89 -16.27
CA ASN A 69 -0.45 -6.74 -17.43
C ASN A 69 -1.90 -6.68 -17.92
N GLY A 70 -2.82 -6.17 -17.10
CA GLY A 70 -4.25 -6.14 -17.43
C GLY A 70 -4.60 -5.07 -18.47
N ALA A 71 -5.58 -5.39 -19.31
CA ALA A 71 -6.15 -4.48 -20.31
C ALA A 71 -7.34 -3.66 -19.80
N THR A 72 -7.94 -4.06 -18.67
CA THR A 72 -9.13 -3.39 -18.10
C THR A 72 -8.85 -2.85 -16.71
N PRO A 73 -9.54 -1.79 -16.26
CA PRO A 73 -9.31 -1.23 -14.93
C PRO A 73 -9.44 -2.26 -13.80
N VAL A 74 -8.46 -2.22 -12.90
CA VAL A 74 -8.23 -3.22 -11.85
C VAL A 74 -9.30 -3.14 -10.76
N LYS A 75 -9.74 -4.29 -10.23
CA LYS A 75 -10.73 -4.36 -9.15
C LYS A 75 -10.03 -4.64 -7.82
N THR A 76 -10.24 -3.80 -6.82
CA THR A 76 -9.61 -3.91 -5.49
C THR A 76 -10.44 -4.65 -4.44
N LYS A 77 -11.58 -5.27 -4.81
CA LYS A 77 -12.50 -5.92 -3.87
C LYS A 77 -11.86 -6.97 -2.96
N ARG A 78 -10.89 -7.73 -3.50
CA ARG A 78 -10.17 -8.74 -2.70
C ARG A 78 -9.22 -8.10 -1.69
N LEU A 79 -8.59 -6.99 -2.07
CA LEU A 79 -7.71 -6.23 -1.19
C LEU A 79 -8.51 -5.57 -0.06
N THR A 80 -9.64 -4.93 -0.36
CA THR A 80 -10.50 -4.35 0.69
C THR A 80 -11.01 -5.44 1.64
N LYS A 81 -11.43 -6.59 1.11
CA LYS A 81 -11.81 -7.75 1.95
C LYS A 81 -10.66 -8.24 2.83
N SER A 82 -9.42 -8.21 2.33
CA SER A 82 -8.24 -8.60 3.13
C SER A 82 -7.92 -7.64 4.28
N PHE A 83 -8.38 -6.39 4.21
CA PHE A 83 -8.37 -5.44 5.32
C PHE A 83 -9.54 -5.65 6.30
N GLY A 84 -10.41 -6.63 6.05
CA GLY A 84 -11.62 -6.87 6.85
C GLY A 84 -12.79 -5.97 6.48
N TRP A 85 -12.71 -5.23 5.36
CA TRP A 85 -13.79 -4.32 4.95
C TRP A 85 -14.96 -5.06 4.31
N ASP A 86 -16.16 -4.62 4.66
CA ASP A 86 -17.38 -5.05 4.01
C ASP A 86 -17.83 -4.09 2.89
N SER A 87 -19.05 -4.26 2.38
CA SER A 87 -19.57 -3.43 1.30
C SER A 87 -19.94 -2.00 1.74
N SER A 88 -20.21 -1.80 3.03
CA SER A 88 -20.52 -0.49 3.61
C SER A 88 -19.26 0.35 3.82
N ASP A 89 -18.15 -0.29 4.22
CA ASP A 89 -16.85 0.36 4.38
C ASP A 89 -16.31 0.98 3.07
N ALA A 90 -16.71 0.44 1.91
CA ALA A 90 -16.35 0.99 0.60
C ALA A 90 -16.86 2.44 0.39
N PHE A 91 -17.81 2.90 1.21
CA PHE A 91 -18.35 4.26 1.18
C PHE A 91 -17.84 5.14 2.32
N THR A 92 -16.96 4.62 3.17
CA THR A 92 -16.36 5.35 4.29
C THR A 92 -14.99 5.91 3.87
N GLN A 93 -14.76 7.20 4.15
CA GLN A 93 -13.45 7.80 3.98
C GLN A 93 -12.54 7.38 5.13
N GLN A 94 -11.32 6.99 4.80
CA GLN A 94 -10.28 6.60 5.77
C GLN A 94 -9.12 7.58 5.68
N ASP A 95 -8.38 7.72 6.76
CA ASP A 95 -7.11 8.45 6.75
C ASP A 95 -6.09 7.68 5.91
N LEU A 96 -5.52 8.35 4.90
CA LEU A 96 -4.58 7.74 3.96
C LEU A 96 -3.27 7.31 4.64
N HIS A 97 -2.82 8.06 5.63
CA HIS A 97 -1.60 7.75 6.37
C HIS A 97 -1.80 6.53 7.27
N GLU A 98 -2.96 6.43 7.95
CA GLU A 98 -3.30 5.25 8.74
C GLU A 98 -3.40 3.99 7.88
N LEU A 99 -4.06 4.08 6.72
CA LEU A 99 -4.13 2.97 5.76
C LEU A 99 -2.75 2.54 5.27
N ASN A 100 -1.88 3.50 4.93
CA ASN A 100 -0.53 3.19 4.49
C ASN A 100 0.27 2.48 5.59
N ARG A 101 0.19 2.97 6.84
CA ARG A 101 0.84 2.34 8.00
C ARG A 101 0.34 0.92 8.24
N LEU A 102 -0.97 0.70 8.16
CA LEU A 102 -1.58 -0.62 8.29
C LEU A 102 -1.06 -1.58 7.19
N LEU A 103 -1.09 -1.13 5.94
CA LEU A 103 -0.59 -1.91 4.80
C LEU A 103 0.89 -2.30 4.99
N CYS A 104 1.76 -1.32 5.26
CA CYS A 104 3.18 -1.56 5.49
C CYS A 104 3.43 -2.51 6.66
N SER A 105 2.67 -2.38 7.76
CA SER A 105 2.82 -3.26 8.93
C SER A 105 2.50 -4.72 8.60
N HIS A 106 1.42 -4.96 7.86
CA HIS A 106 1.07 -6.31 7.41
C HIS A 106 2.08 -6.90 6.42
N LEU A 107 2.63 -6.08 5.51
CA LEU A 107 3.68 -6.49 4.58
C LEU A 107 4.96 -6.84 5.33
N GLU A 108 5.39 -6.01 6.28
CA GLU A 108 6.56 -6.28 7.12
C GLU A 108 6.42 -7.59 7.89
N GLU A 109 5.27 -7.83 8.52
CA GLU A 109 5.04 -9.06 9.26
C GLU A 109 5.11 -10.30 8.36
N ALA A 110 4.53 -10.20 7.16
CA ALA A 110 4.58 -11.28 6.17
C ALA A 110 6.01 -11.52 5.66
N MET A 111 6.75 -10.46 5.35
CA MET A 111 8.15 -10.55 4.88
C MET A 111 9.09 -11.09 5.98
N LYS A 112 8.86 -10.72 7.25
CA LYS A 112 9.62 -11.26 8.40
C LYS A 112 9.49 -12.78 8.51
N LYS A 113 8.34 -13.35 8.18
CA LYS A 113 8.10 -14.81 8.19
C LYS A 113 8.83 -15.54 7.06
N GLN A 114 9.21 -14.84 5.99
CA GLN A 114 9.84 -15.38 4.77
C GLN A 114 11.35 -15.11 4.71
N ASN A 115 12.01 -14.79 5.82
CA ASN A 115 13.42 -14.36 5.90
C ASN A 115 13.80 -13.12 5.05
N ALA A 116 12.83 -12.41 4.46
CA ALA A 116 13.02 -11.16 3.72
C ALA A 116 12.91 -9.94 4.66
N LYS A 117 13.67 -9.94 5.77
CA LYS A 117 13.55 -8.91 6.81
C LYS A 117 13.92 -7.51 6.28
N ASN A 118 13.25 -6.49 6.82
CA ASN A 118 13.56 -5.06 6.70
C ASN A 118 13.41 -4.41 5.31
N LYS A 119 12.88 -5.10 4.29
CA LYS A 119 12.72 -4.51 2.95
C LYS A 119 11.82 -3.27 2.91
N ILE A 120 10.75 -3.25 3.70
CA ILE A 120 9.83 -2.10 3.80
C ILE A 120 10.50 -0.96 4.58
N SER A 121 11.14 -1.27 5.70
CA SER A 121 11.83 -0.30 6.55
C SER A 121 13.02 0.33 5.80
N GLU A 122 13.78 -0.44 5.02
CA GLU A 122 14.82 0.08 4.11
C GLU A 122 14.29 1.12 3.10
N LEU A 123 13.02 1.02 2.69
CA LEU A 123 12.42 1.91 1.68
C LEU A 123 11.77 3.16 2.29
N PHE A 124 11.22 3.06 3.51
CA PHE A 124 10.34 4.09 4.07
C PHE A 124 10.70 4.57 5.48
N GLU A 125 11.57 3.87 6.20
CA GLU A 125 11.97 4.28 7.56
C GLU A 125 12.85 5.53 7.51
N GLY A 126 12.56 6.47 8.40
CA GLY A 126 13.36 7.67 8.62
C GLY A 126 13.54 7.86 10.13
N LYS A 127 14.63 8.51 10.51
CA LYS A 127 14.91 8.82 11.93
C LYS A 127 14.63 10.29 12.18
N LEU A 128 13.83 10.56 13.22
CA LEU A 128 13.52 11.91 13.67
C LEU A 128 14.14 12.12 15.05
N VAL A 129 14.78 13.27 15.24
CA VAL A 129 15.25 13.70 16.56
C VAL A 129 14.44 14.92 16.98
N ASN A 130 13.64 14.75 18.03
CA ASN A 130 12.88 15.83 18.64
C ASN A 130 13.73 16.48 19.74
N PHE A 131 14.21 17.69 19.46
CA PHE A 131 15.02 18.48 20.38
C PHE A 131 14.22 19.67 20.92
N ILE A 132 14.21 19.82 22.24
CA ILE A 132 13.55 20.92 22.95
C ILE A 132 14.58 21.58 23.86
N GLN A 133 14.76 22.89 23.71
CA GLN A 133 15.61 23.70 24.58
C GLN A 133 14.79 24.84 25.19
N CYS A 134 14.84 24.96 26.52
CA CYS A 134 14.23 26.08 27.21
C CYS A 134 15.06 27.36 26.99
N VAL A 135 14.39 28.49 26.71
CA VAL A 135 15.08 29.75 26.40
C VAL A 135 15.68 30.40 27.65
N ASN A 136 14.98 30.31 28.78
CA ASN A 136 15.32 31.04 30.02
C ASN A 136 15.78 30.12 31.16
N ILE A 137 15.90 28.82 30.91
CA ILE A 137 16.30 27.81 31.89
C ILE A 137 17.29 26.89 31.18
N ASP A 138 18.37 26.51 31.86
CA ASP A 138 19.34 25.54 31.35
C ASP A 138 18.77 24.12 31.40
N TYR A 139 17.84 23.86 30.49
CA TYR A 139 17.17 22.58 30.32
C TYR A 139 17.05 22.25 28.83
N THR A 140 17.49 21.06 28.46
CA THR A 140 17.32 20.49 27.14
C THR A 140 16.76 19.08 27.24
N SER A 141 15.92 18.71 26.27
CA SER A 141 15.36 17.37 26.12
C SER A 141 15.55 16.93 24.68
N THR A 142 16.04 15.72 24.49
CA THR A 142 16.24 15.10 23.17
C THR A 142 15.54 13.75 23.18
N ARG A 143 14.72 13.49 22.16
CA ARG A 143 14.05 12.21 21.96
C ARG A 143 14.26 11.73 20.53
N ASP A 144 14.85 10.55 20.39
CA ASP A 144 14.94 9.84 19.11
C ASP A 144 13.62 9.11 18.83
N GLU A 145 13.12 9.23 17.60
CA GLU A 145 11.97 8.51 17.05
C GLU A 145 12.40 7.78 15.79
N ALA A 146 12.05 6.49 15.72
CA ALA A 146 12.27 5.58 14.59
C ALA A 146 10.92 5.04 14.10
#